data_AF-A0A6A5TAZ5-F1
#
_entry.id   AF-A0A6A5TAZ5-F1
#
_cell.length_a   1.000
_cell.length_b   1.000
_cell.length_c   1.000
_cell.angle_alpha   90.00
_cell.angle_beta   90.00
_cell.angle_gamma   90.00
#
_symmetry.space_group_name_H-M   'P 1'
#
loop_
_entity.id
_entity.type
_entity.pdbx_description
1 polymer ?
#
loop_
_entity_poly.entity_id
_entity_poly.type
_entity_poly.pdbx_seq_one_letter_code
_entity_poly.pdbx_strand_id
1 'polypeptide(L)'
;MGRVQLHCPSNKKTVSGFVIGAYQSPEQVLQGVRLAVGTNYAALYTVDAKYIPDPHSLHEDQRVLVAATQSERMLPDAPQGYILYDGEEGEDVDTDVECFGQPWEDLTESERCAHITSINEKKPTTRNKMRITRTYQSVQADLKALDATPQSTPLTDYETSIEQRWGITLEHFLPGHMKPPKFKTGGKIWDEPALATLAIFGSFTHGQARLAQEVLEEAVAMRVDEDQGDDRDPVVRKQDVLNAITIVYERAGVLPAKLTKVKSEKAREKEKRKAAKEKKKAGGKNGVGGA
;
A
#
# COMPACT_ATOMS: atom_id res chain seq x y z
N MET A 1 -31.92 7.16 -9.76
CA MET A 1 -31.40 6.31 -8.66
C MET A 1 -29.93 6.63 -8.55
N GLY A 2 -29.46 7.17 -7.43
CA GLY A 2 -28.05 7.54 -7.29
C GLY A 2 -27.18 6.30 -7.10
N ARG A 3 -26.18 6.13 -7.97
CA ARG A 3 -25.09 5.16 -7.76
C ARG A 3 -23.98 5.88 -7.01
N VAL A 4 -23.43 5.28 -5.98
CA VAL A 4 -22.30 5.85 -5.22
C VAL A 4 -21.17 4.84 -5.13
N GLN A 5 -19.95 5.35 -4.94
CA GLN A 5 -18.77 4.53 -4.67
C GLN A 5 -18.47 4.57 -3.18
N LEU A 6 -18.60 3.43 -2.50
CA LEU A 6 -18.28 3.30 -1.09
C LEU A 6 -16.81 2.89 -0.95
N HIS A 7 -16.04 3.61 -0.16
CA HIS A 7 -14.66 3.27 0.16
C HIS A 7 -14.50 3.17 1.68
N CYS A 8 -14.04 2.02 2.17
CA CYS A 8 -13.75 1.83 3.57
C CYS A 8 -12.23 1.80 3.78
N PRO A 9 -11.65 2.84 4.40
CA PRO A 9 -10.20 2.92 4.61
C PRO A 9 -9.68 1.78 5.48
N SER A 10 -10.39 1.43 6.55
CA SER A 10 -9.96 0.42 7.53
C SER A 10 -9.71 -0.98 6.94
N ASN A 11 -10.51 -1.39 5.96
CA ASN A 11 -10.36 -2.72 5.31
C ASN A 11 -9.91 -2.61 3.85
N LYS A 12 -9.51 -1.40 3.40
CA LYS A 12 -9.10 -1.08 2.02
C LYS A 12 -10.10 -1.54 0.95
N LYS A 13 -11.39 -1.73 1.31
CA LYS A 13 -12.40 -2.24 0.39
C LYS A 13 -13.14 -1.10 -0.29
N THR A 14 -13.24 -1.20 -1.61
CA THR A 14 -14.02 -0.27 -2.42
C THR A 14 -15.16 -1.02 -3.10
N VAL A 15 -16.38 -0.52 -2.93
CA VAL A 15 -17.58 -1.02 -3.60
C VAL A 15 -18.05 0.04 -4.58
N SER A 16 -17.94 -0.25 -5.87
CA SER A 16 -18.43 0.62 -6.93
C SER A 16 -19.90 0.33 -7.25
N GLY A 17 -20.66 1.38 -7.55
CA GLY A 17 -22.04 1.26 -8.04
C GLY A 17 -23.06 0.85 -6.99
N PHE A 18 -22.84 1.16 -5.71
CA PHE A 18 -23.85 0.94 -4.67
C PHE A 18 -25.08 1.82 -4.95
N VAL A 19 -26.26 1.21 -4.98
CA VAL A 19 -27.51 1.90 -5.37
C VAL A 19 -28.28 2.29 -4.12
N ILE A 20 -28.58 3.59 -3.99
CA ILE A 20 -29.47 4.09 -2.94
C ILE A 20 -30.89 4.12 -3.52
N GLY A 21 -31.79 3.31 -2.94
CA GLY A 21 -33.19 3.24 -3.34
C GLY A 21 -33.97 4.44 -2.83
N ALA A 22 -34.83 5.03 -3.66
CA ALA A 22 -35.59 6.25 -3.34
C ALA A 22 -36.60 6.12 -2.18
N TYR A 23 -36.89 4.90 -1.74
CA TYR A 23 -37.86 4.60 -0.68
C TYR A 23 -37.24 3.86 0.51
N GLN A 24 -35.92 3.76 0.57
CA GLN A 24 -35.24 3.09 1.68
C GLN A 24 -35.11 4.06 2.86
N SER A 25 -35.32 3.59 4.10
CA SER A 25 -34.99 4.41 5.26
C SER A 25 -33.46 4.58 5.37
N PRO A 26 -32.97 5.65 6.00
CA PRO A 26 -31.53 5.82 6.26
C PRO A 26 -30.91 4.60 6.94
N GLU A 27 -31.60 3.95 7.89
CA GLU A 27 -31.10 2.73 8.54
C GLU A 27 -31.00 1.55 7.58
N GLN A 28 -31.95 1.39 6.66
CA GLN A 28 -31.92 0.33 5.65
C GLN A 28 -30.74 0.52 4.69
N VAL A 29 -30.46 1.77 4.30
CA VAL A 29 -29.29 2.10 3.47
C VAL A 29 -28.00 1.76 4.21
N LEU A 30 -27.87 2.15 5.48
CA LEU A 30 -26.70 1.82 6.31
C LEU A 30 -26.54 0.30 6.51
N GLN A 31 -27.63 -0.44 6.65
CA GLN A 31 -27.58 -1.91 6.70
C GLN A 31 -27.08 -2.51 5.39
N GLY A 32 -27.50 -1.96 4.24
CA GLY A 32 -26.96 -2.32 2.93
C GLY A 32 -25.46 -2.01 2.81
N VAL A 33 -25.00 -0.86 3.30
CA VAL A 33 -23.59 -0.47 3.34
C VAL A 33 -22.77 -1.44 4.18
N ARG A 34 -23.25 -1.82 5.38
CA ARG A 34 -22.62 -2.81 6.26
C ARG A 34 -22.42 -4.16 5.55
N LEU A 35 -23.43 -4.63 4.83
CA LEU A 35 -23.34 -5.88 4.08
C LEU A 35 -22.39 -5.78 2.88
N ALA A 36 -22.44 -4.67 2.14
CA ALA A 36 -21.59 -4.44 0.98
C ALA A 36 -20.10 -4.36 1.36
N VAL A 37 -19.79 -3.63 2.43
CA VAL A 37 -18.42 -3.45 2.93
C VAL A 37 -17.99 -4.64 3.79
N GLY A 38 -18.91 -5.33 4.46
CA GLY A 38 -18.63 -6.47 5.35
C GLY A 38 -18.23 -6.03 6.76
N THR A 39 -18.91 -5.02 7.31
CA THR A 39 -18.62 -4.44 8.63
C THR A 39 -19.86 -4.46 9.53
N ASN A 40 -19.65 -4.53 10.84
CA ASN A 40 -20.74 -4.50 11.83
C ASN A 40 -21.28 -3.08 12.07
N TYR A 41 -20.46 -2.06 11.79
CA TYR A 41 -20.80 -0.65 11.88
C TYR A 41 -20.57 0.03 10.54
N ALA A 42 -21.36 1.07 10.28
CA ALA A 42 -21.21 1.92 9.11
C ALA A 42 -21.66 3.34 9.48
N ALA A 43 -20.77 4.30 9.28
CA ALA A 43 -21.08 5.72 9.22
C ALA A 43 -20.50 6.29 7.93
N LEU A 44 -21.24 7.21 7.29
CA LEU A 44 -20.90 7.77 5.99
C LEU A 44 -20.22 9.13 6.17
N TYR A 45 -19.19 9.36 5.37
CA TYR A 45 -18.44 10.61 5.35
C TYR A 45 -18.16 11.02 3.90
N THR A 46 -18.02 12.32 3.68
CA THR A 46 -17.51 12.86 2.41
C THR A 46 -16.02 12.51 2.24
N VAL A 47 -15.48 12.73 1.04
CA VAL A 47 -14.03 12.64 0.79
C VAL A 47 -13.21 13.57 1.68
N ASP A 48 -13.80 14.65 2.21
CA ASP A 48 -13.16 15.57 3.16
C ASP A 48 -13.34 15.14 4.63
N ALA A 49 -13.77 13.90 4.87
CA ALA A 49 -14.11 13.35 6.18
C ALA A 49 -15.19 14.13 6.95
N LYS A 50 -16.13 14.78 6.25
CA LYS A 50 -17.31 15.39 6.88
C LYS A 50 -18.41 14.37 7.02
N TYR A 51 -18.99 14.25 8.21
CA TYR A 51 -20.07 13.30 8.50
C TYR A 51 -21.31 13.58 7.64
N ILE A 52 -21.89 12.52 7.08
CA ILE A 52 -23.11 12.56 6.27
C ILE A 52 -24.25 11.95 7.09
N PRO A 53 -25.17 12.78 7.62
CA PRO A 53 -26.26 12.29 8.45
C PRO A 53 -27.36 11.59 7.65
N ASP A 54 -27.61 12.02 6.41
CA ASP A 54 -28.64 11.46 5.54
C ASP A 54 -28.01 10.91 4.25
N PRO A 55 -28.05 9.58 4.01
CA PRO A 55 -27.56 8.98 2.77
C PRO A 55 -28.25 9.49 1.50
N HIS A 56 -29.47 10.03 1.58
CA HIS A 56 -30.20 10.55 0.41
C HIS A 56 -29.65 11.88 -0.11
N SER A 57 -28.80 12.55 0.68
CA SER A 57 -28.08 13.75 0.24
C SER A 57 -26.96 13.45 -0.77
N LEU A 58 -26.63 12.18 -0.98
CA LEU A 58 -25.54 11.76 -1.87
C LEU A 58 -25.92 11.93 -3.35
N HIS A 59 -24.98 12.45 -4.12
CA HIS A 59 -25.10 12.60 -5.56
C HIS A 59 -24.67 11.33 -6.31
N GLU A 60 -25.12 11.20 -7.55
CA GLU A 60 -24.67 10.11 -8.44
C GLU A 60 -23.16 10.21 -8.71
N ASP A 61 -22.50 9.06 -8.75
CA ASP A 61 -21.06 8.83 -8.88
C ASP A 61 -20.20 9.48 -7.78
N GLN A 62 -20.80 9.88 -6.66
CA GLN A 62 -20.05 10.42 -5.52
C GLN A 62 -19.27 9.31 -4.80
N ARG A 63 -18.00 9.57 -4.51
CA ARG A 63 -17.17 8.74 -3.62
C ARG A 63 -17.45 9.10 -2.17
N VAL A 64 -17.71 8.08 -1.35
CA VAL A 64 -18.13 8.20 0.04
C VAL A 64 -17.23 7.33 0.89
N LEU A 65 -16.72 7.88 1.99
CA LEU A 65 -15.94 7.16 2.97
C LEU A 65 -16.85 6.46 3.98
N VAL A 66 -16.54 5.22 4.33
CA VAL A 66 -17.31 4.40 5.27
C VAL A 66 -16.44 4.03 6.46
N ALA A 67 -16.86 4.45 7.66
CA ALA A 67 -16.25 4.01 8.91
C ALA A 67 -16.73 2.60 9.27
N ALA A 68 -15.81 1.70 9.56
CA ALA A 68 -16.04 0.31 9.96
C ALA A 68 -16.30 0.16 11.46
N THR A 69 -15.91 1.12 12.30
CA THR A 69 -16.12 1.10 13.76
C THR A 69 -16.57 2.47 14.30
N GLN A 70 -17.19 2.47 15.47
CA GLN A 70 -17.69 3.69 16.12
C GLN A 70 -16.56 4.62 16.61
N SER A 71 -15.40 4.05 16.95
CA SER A 71 -14.23 4.78 17.41
C SER A 71 -13.30 5.21 16.27
N GLU A 72 -13.62 4.85 15.03
CA GLU A 72 -12.78 5.20 13.88
C GLU A 72 -12.87 6.71 13.60
N ARG A 73 -11.73 7.38 13.75
CA ARG A 73 -11.57 8.77 13.33
C ARG A 73 -11.39 8.81 11.82
N MET A 74 -12.41 9.30 11.12
CA MET A 74 -12.32 9.48 9.67
C MET A 74 -11.35 10.61 9.34
N LEU A 75 -10.53 10.39 8.31
CA LEU A 75 -9.58 11.36 7.78
C LEU A 75 -9.86 11.56 6.28
N PRO A 76 -9.57 12.75 5.73
CA PRO A 76 -9.80 13.01 4.31
C PRO A 76 -9.19 11.92 3.42
N ASP A 77 -9.89 11.61 2.34
CA ASP A 77 -9.40 10.76 1.28
C ASP A 77 -8.19 11.45 0.65
N ALA A 78 -7.03 10.80 0.77
CA ALA A 78 -5.83 11.27 0.12
C ALA A 78 -5.63 10.39 -1.11
N PRO A 79 -5.67 10.93 -2.34
CA PRO A 79 -5.36 10.12 -3.51
C PRO A 79 -3.93 9.60 -3.42
N GLN A 80 -3.71 8.39 -3.91
CA GLN A 80 -2.37 7.82 -3.94
C GLN A 80 -1.52 8.62 -4.92
N GLY A 81 -0.32 9.02 -4.50
CA GLY A 81 0.61 9.80 -5.31
C GLY A 81 2.05 9.39 -5.03
N TYR A 82 2.93 9.62 -6.00
CA TYR A 82 4.36 9.34 -5.88
C TYR A 82 5.11 10.51 -6.49
N ILE A 83 6.04 11.10 -5.76
CA ILE A 83 6.84 12.23 -6.24
C ILE A 83 8.29 12.07 -5.84
N LEU A 84 9.20 12.61 -6.65
CA LEU A 84 10.54 12.93 -6.21
C LEU A 84 10.45 14.21 -5.37
N TYR A 85 10.86 14.14 -4.11
CA TYR A 85 10.70 15.18 -3.11
C TYR A 85 12.04 15.81 -2.74
N ASP A 86 12.06 17.13 -2.74
CA ASP A 86 13.23 18.00 -2.55
C ASP A 86 12.98 19.11 -1.50
N GLY A 87 11.93 18.99 -0.68
CA GLY A 87 11.65 19.93 0.42
C GLY A 87 10.58 20.99 0.13
N GLU A 88 9.90 20.93 -1.02
CA GLU A 88 8.85 21.90 -1.42
C GLU A 88 7.71 22.10 -0.40
N GLU A 89 7.42 21.13 0.48
CA GLU A 89 6.33 21.18 1.46
C GLU A 89 6.81 21.72 2.83
N GLY A 90 7.92 22.48 2.85
CA GLY A 90 8.56 22.96 4.09
C GLY A 90 7.67 23.82 5.00
N GLU A 91 6.75 24.62 4.44
CA GLU A 91 5.79 25.43 5.22
C GLU A 91 4.80 24.56 6.02
N ASP A 92 4.66 23.30 5.63
CA ASP A 92 3.70 22.36 6.21
C ASP A 92 4.29 21.50 7.32
N VAL A 93 5.56 21.71 7.63
CA VAL A 93 6.30 21.01 8.67
C VAL A 93 5.96 21.58 10.05
N ASP A 94 6.11 20.78 11.10
CA ASP A 94 5.99 21.27 12.47
C ASP A 94 7.05 22.30 12.80
N THR A 95 6.61 23.43 13.35
CA THR A 95 7.52 24.44 13.89
C THR A 95 8.30 23.88 15.06
N ASP A 96 7.75 22.84 15.70
CA ASP A 96 8.35 22.13 16.83
C ASP A 96 9.36 21.05 16.38
N VAL A 97 9.49 20.77 15.07
CA VAL A 97 10.56 19.90 14.57
C VAL A 97 11.89 20.64 14.66
N GLU A 98 12.90 20.02 15.26
CA GLU A 98 14.21 20.64 15.55
C GLU A 98 14.91 21.27 14.33
N CYS A 99 14.60 20.79 13.12
CA CYS A 99 15.18 21.27 11.86
C CYS A 99 14.25 22.19 11.05
N PHE A 100 13.17 22.70 11.65
CA PHE A 100 12.22 23.58 10.97
C PHE A 100 12.93 24.80 10.35
N GLY A 101 12.67 25.05 9.06
CA GLY A 101 13.25 26.16 8.31
C GLY A 101 14.65 25.93 7.75
N GLN A 102 15.26 24.76 7.97
CA GLN A 102 16.55 24.40 7.35
C GLN A 102 16.36 23.90 5.90
N PRO A 103 17.35 24.12 5.02
CA PRO A 103 17.33 23.58 3.65
C PRO A 103 17.30 22.04 3.66
N TRP A 104 16.50 21.46 2.76
CA TRP A 104 16.35 20.00 2.65
C TRP A 104 17.66 19.23 2.45
N GLU A 105 18.60 19.84 1.73
CA GLU A 105 19.91 19.27 1.41
C GLU A 105 20.78 19.09 2.67
N ASP A 106 20.62 19.97 3.65
CA ASP A 106 21.42 20.01 4.88
C ASP A 106 20.87 19.07 5.98
N LEU A 107 19.64 18.57 5.80
CA LEU A 107 19.00 17.67 6.78
C LEU A 107 19.67 16.29 6.83
N THR A 108 19.88 15.81 8.05
CA THR A 108 20.24 14.42 8.36
C THR A 108 19.10 13.45 8.01
N GLU A 109 19.38 12.14 7.93
CA GLU A 109 18.35 11.13 7.66
C GLU A 109 17.23 11.11 8.73
N SER A 110 17.59 11.31 10.00
CA SER A 110 16.64 11.41 11.11
C SER A 110 15.74 12.65 10.98
N GLU A 111 16.31 13.79 10.60
CA GLU A 111 15.56 15.02 10.39
C GLU A 111 14.64 14.93 9.18
N ARG A 112 15.07 14.29 8.09
CA ARG A 112 14.22 14.01 6.92
C ARG A 112 13.05 13.09 7.28
N CYS A 113 13.29 12.10 8.14
CA CYS A 113 12.24 11.23 8.69
C CYS A 113 11.22 12.03 9.51
N ALA A 114 11.68 12.86 10.44
CA ALA A 114 10.82 13.72 11.26
C ALA A 114 10.03 14.73 10.40
N HIS A 115 10.67 15.35 9.43
CA HIS A 115 10.07 16.29 8.48
C HIS A 115 8.90 15.64 7.71
N ILE A 116 9.12 14.47 7.09
CA ILE A 116 8.06 13.79 6.31
C ILE A 116 6.94 13.28 7.23
N THR A 117 7.29 12.76 8.41
CA THR A 117 6.31 12.31 9.41
C THR A 117 5.40 13.47 9.82
N SER A 118 6.00 14.64 10.09
CA SER A 118 5.27 15.85 10.45
C SER A 118 4.31 16.31 9.34
N ILE A 119 4.74 16.30 8.07
CA ILE A 119 3.85 16.65 6.95
C ILE A 119 2.63 15.72 6.90
N ASN A 120 2.82 14.42 7.12
CA ASN A 120 1.72 13.45 7.12
C ASN A 120 0.72 13.68 8.26
N GLU A 121 1.18 14.21 9.39
CA GLU A 121 0.34 14.56 10.54
C GLU A 121 -0.39 15.89 10.33
N LYS A 122 0.31 16.92 9.84
CA LYS A 122 -0.26 18.26 9.60
C LYS A 122 -1.17 18.33 8.38
N LYS A 123 -0.86 17.60 7.31
CA LYS A 123 -1.62 17.58 6.06
C LYS A 123 -2.15 16.19 5.72
N PRO A 124 -3.25 15.76 6.38
CA PRO A 124 -3.84 14.44 6.13
C PRO A 124 -4.37 14.27 4.70
N THR A 125 -4.60 15.34 3.95
CA THR A 125 -4.99 15.30 2.52
C THR A 125 -3.89 14.80 1.60
N THR A 126 -2.63 14.85 2.04
CA THR A 126 -1.47 14.39 1.25
C THR A 126 -0.82 13.14 1.84
N ARG A 127 -1.38 12.54 2.89
CA ARG A 127 -0.80 11.39 3.61
C ARG A 127 -0.60 10.10 2.78
N ASN A 128 -1.23 10.01 1.61
CA ASN A 128 -1.07 8.90 0.67
C ASN A 128 -0.10 9.23 -0.48
N LYS A 129 0.61 10.37 -0.39
CA LYS A 129 1.66 10.78 -1.31
C LYS A 129 2.99 10.24 -0.81
N MET A 130 3.59 9.32 -1.55
CA MET A 130 4.92 8.80 -1.30
C MET A 130 5.98 9.80 -1.80
N ARG A 131 6.75 10.36 -0.86
CA ARG A 131 7.82 11.33 -1.08
C ARG A 131 9.15 10.60 -1.18
N ILE A 132 9.72 10.53 -2.39
CA ILE A 132 10.97 9.84 -2.71
C ILE A 132 12.12 10.83 -2.56
N THR A 133 13.04 10.57 -1.64
CA THR A 133 14.06 11.58 -1.26
C THR A 133 15.40 11.43 -2.00
N ARG A 134 15.54 10.42 -2.87
CA ARG A 134 16.77 10.15 -3.60
C ARG A 134 16.47 9.92 -5.08
N THR A 135 17.44 10.21 -5.94
CA THR A 135 17.32 9.91 -7.37
C THR A 135 17.51 8.42 -7.63
N TYR A 136 16.89 7.91 -8.69
CA TYR A 136 17.04 6.51 -9.08
C TYR A 136 18.50 6.13 -9.38
N GLN A 137 19.28 7.05 -9.96
CA GLN A 137 20.70 6.81 -10.26
C GLN A 137 21.52 6.53 -8.99
N SER A 138 21.29 7.30 -7.92
CA SER A 138 21.94 7.10 -6.63
C SER A 138 21.55 5.76 -6.01
N VAL A 139 20.26 5.42 -6.01
CA VAL A 139 19.78 4.12 -5.51
C VAL A 139 20.33 2.96 -6.32
N GLN A 140 20.42 3.09 -7.65
CA GLN A 140 20.98 2.05 -8.51
C GLN A 140 22.47 1.83 -8.25
N ALA A 141 23.24 2.88 -7.92
CA ALA A 141 24.64 2.74 -7.56
C ALA A 141 24.80 1.91 -6.27
N ASP A 142 23.99 2.17 -5.25
CA ASP A 142 23.99 1.41 -4.00
C ASP A 142 23.60 -0.06 -4.22
N LEU A 143 22.57 -0.31 -5.04
CA LEU A 143 22.15 -1.67 -5.39
C LEU A 143 23.26 -2.45 -6.12
N LYS A 144 24.02 -1.78 -7.00
CA LYS A 144 25.17 -2.41 -7.67
C LYS A 144 26.34 -2.65 -6.72
N ALA A 145 26.61 -1.71 -5.81
CA ALA A 145 27.65 -1.86 -4.80
C ALA A 145 27.37 -3.02 -3.85
N LEU A 146 26.09 -3.22 -3.53
CA LEU A 146 25.57 -4.34 -2.75
C LEU A 146 25.86 -5.70 -3.41
N ASP A 147 25.72 -5.78 -4.73
CA ASP A 147 25.99 -7.01 -5.50
C ASP A 147 27.49 -7.25 -5.73
N ALA A 148 28.30 -6.19 -5.76
CA ALA A 148 29.73 -6.25 -6.07
C ALA A 148 30.62 -6.60 -4.87
N THR A 149 30.15 -6.36 -3.64
CA THR A 149 30.98 -6.52 -2.43
C THR A 149 30.38 -7.63 -1.55
N PRO A 150 31.12 -8.70 -1.23
CA PRO A 150 30.67 -9.66 -0.22
C PRO A 150 30.53 -8.91 1.10
N GLN A 151 29.30 -8.84 1.62
CA GLN A 151 28.97 -8.03 2.78
C GLN A 151 29.69 -8.56 4.03
N SER A 152 30.32 -7.64 4.76
CA SER A 152 30.81 -7.87 6.14
C SER A 152 30.02 -7.04 7.15
N THR A 153 28.96 -6.35 6.72
CA THR A 153 28.15 -5.51 7.59
C THR A 153 27.25 -6.38 8.47
N PRO A 154 27.30 -6.22 9.81
CA PRO A 154 26.40 -6.91 10.71
C PRO A 154 24.94 -6.67 10.35
N LEU A 155 24.12 -7.73 10.36
CA LEU A 155 22.67 -7.64 10.13
C LEU A 155 21.98 -6.62 11.05
N THR A 156 22.45 -6.49 12.29
CA THR A 156 21.96 -5.54 13.29
C THR A 156 22.03 -4.10 12.83
N ASP A 157 23.00 -3.76 11.98
CA ASP A 157 23.21 -2.39 11.50
C ASP A 157 22.16 -2.04 10.45
N TYR A 158 21.76 -3.02 9.62
CA TYR A 158 20.66 -2.86 8.67
C TYR A 158 19.31 -2.73 9.38
N GLU A 159 19.04 -3.56 10.38
CA GLU A 159 17.80 -3.46 11.18
C GLU A 159 17.71 -2.09 11.83
N THR A 160 18.76 -1.66 12.55
CA THR A 160 18.81 -0.34 13.20
C THR A 160 18.60 0.80 12.21
N SER A 161 19.24 0.72 11.03
CA SER A 161 19.08 1.75 9.99
C SER A 161 17.66 1.82 9.45
N ILE A 162 17.00 0.68 9.23
CA ILE A 162 15.61 0.62 8.77
C ILE A 162 14.69 1.23 9.81
N GLU A 163 14.87 0.87 11.08
CA GLU A 163 14.03 1.34 12.17
C GLU A 163 14.14 2.85 12.38
N GLN A 164 15.35 3.40 12.28
CA GLN A 164 15.58 4.85 12.35
C GLN A 164 14.92 5.59 11.17
N ARG A 165 15.05 5.07 9.95
CA ARG A 165 14.52 5.72 8.73
C ARG A 165 13.00 5.68 8.64
N TRP A 166 12.36 4.68 9.22
CA TRP A 166 10.91 4.52 9.16
C TRP A 166 10.18 4.84 10.47
N GLY A 167 10.90 5.00 11.58
CA GLY A 167 10.29 5.25 12.89
C GLY A 167 9.44 4.10 13.41
N ILE A 168 9.65 2.88 12.91
CA ILE A 168 8.92 1.67 13.28
C ILE A 168 9.88 0.51 13.41
N THR A 169 9.64 -0.39 14.36
CA THR A 169 10.45 -1.60 14.48
C THR A 169 10.19 -2.56 13.33
N LEU A 170 11.22 -3.31 12.93
CA LEU A 170 11.12 -4.24 11.81
C LEU A 170 10.07 -5.34 12.05
N GLU A 171 9.82 -5.70 13.31
CA GLU A 171 8.73 -6.61 13.67
C GLU A 171 7.35 -6.04 13.35
N HIS A 172 7.13 -4.73 13.46
CA HIS A 172 5.82 -4.12 13.19
C HIS A 172 5.66 -3.69 11.72
N PHE A 173 6.76 -3.64 10.95
CA PHE A 173 6.73 -3.26 9.54
C PHE A 173 6.05 -4.31 8.64
N LEU A 174 6.29 -5.61 8.85
CA LEU A 174 5.67 -6.66 8.02
C LEU A 174 4.41 -7.28 8.63
N PRO A 175 3.40 -7.64 7.83
CA PRO A 175 2.33 -8.54 8.24
C PRO A 175 2.86 -9.91 8.65
N GLY A 176 2.19 -10.55 9.62
CA GLY A 176 2.65 -11.84 10.18
C GLY A 176 2.83 -12.97 9.17
N HIS A 177 2.06 -12.97 8.07
CA HIS A 177 2.15 -14.00 7.03
C HIS A 177 3.31 -13.80 6.05
N MET A 178 3.88 -12.59 5.98
CA MET A 178 5.06 -12.28 5.14
C MET A 178 6.37 -12.44 5.91
N LYS A 179 6.29 -12.70 7.22
CA LYS A 179 7.45 -12.89 8.08
C LYS A 179 7.99 -14.31 7.91
N PRO A 180 9.32 -14.47 7.96
CA PRO A 180 9.95 -15.78 8.08
C PRO A 180 9.45 -16.50 9.35
N PRO A 181 9.28 -17.83 9.33
CA PRO A 181 8.85 -18.58 10.50
C PRO A 181 9.84 -18.36 11.66
N LYS A 182 9.32 -18.00 12.85
CA LYS A 182 10.12 -17.85 14.08
C LYS A 182 10.71 -19.21 14.46
N PHE A 183 11.89 -19.58 13.96
CA PHE A 183 12.58 -20.78 14.41
C PHE A 183 13.00 -20.60 15.88
N LYS A 184 12.75 -21.62 16.70
CA LYS A 184 12.92 -21.67 18.17
C LYS A 184 14.39 -21.65 18.65
N THR A 185 15.35 -21.29 17.83
CA THR A 185 16.76 -21.33 18.20
C THR A 185 17.49 -20.16 17.57
N GLY A 186 18.15 -19.37 18.41
CA GLY A 186 18.67 -18.05 18.10
C GLY A 186 19.47 -17.96 16.80
N GLY A 187 19.16 -16.92 16.03
CA GLY A 187 20.04 -16.40 15.00
C GLY A 187 19.41 -16.38 13.61
N LYS A 188 18.94 -15.18 13.24
CA LYS A 188 18.61 -14.68 11.89
C LYS A 188 17.25 -15.11 11.33
N ILE A 189 16.28 -14.22 11.55
CA ILE A 189 14.92 -14.28 10.98
C ILE A 189 14.96 -13.91 9.49
N TRP A 190 15.83 -12.98 9.08
CA TRP A 190 15.83 -12.40 7.74
C TRP A 190 16.98 -12.86 6.85
N ASP A 191 16.71 -12.95 5.55
CA ASP A 191 17.72 -13.11 4.50
C ASP A 191 18.56 -11.83 4.39
N GLU A 192 19.89 -11.95 4.51
CA GLU A 192 20.83 -10.81 4.58
C GLU A 192 20.75 -9.90 3.34
N PRO A 193 20.73 -10.43 2.11
CA PRO A 193 20.54 -9.62 0.90
C PRO A 193 19.17 -8.93 0.85
N ALA A 194 18.11 -9.57 1.36
CA ALA A 194 16.79 -8.95 1.42
C ALA A 194 16.78 -7.76 2.40
N LEU A 195 17.39 -7.94 3.58
CA LEU A 195 17.48 -6.91 4.60
C LEU A 195 18.34 -5.72 4.14
N ALA A 196 19.49 -5.98 3.50
CA ALA A 196 20.32 -4.91 2.95
C ALA A 196 19.61 -4.13 1.84
N THR A 197 18.85 -4.82 0.97
CA THR A 197 18.02 -4.16 -0.06
C THR A 197 16.88 -3.37 0.59
N LEU A 198 16.31 -3.85 1.70
CA LEU A 198 15.28 -3.17 2.47
C LEU A 198 15.81 -1.90 3.14
N ALA A 199 17.06 -1.91 3.62
CA ALA A 199 17.72 -0.73 4.15
C ALA A 199 17.90 0.35 3.07
N ILE A 200 18.22 -0.05 1.82
CA ILE A 200 18.23 0.88 0.68
C ILE A 200 16.82 1.40 0.41
N PHE A 201 15.79 0.56 0.47
CA PHE A 201 14.41 1.00 0.30
C PHE A 201 14.01 2.06 1.34
N GLY A 202 14.38 1.86 2.61
CA GLY A 202 14.18 2.84 3.67
C GLY A 202 14.91 4.16 3.44
N SER A 203 16.12 4.12 2.85
CA SER A 203 16.97 5.30 2.64
C SER A 203 16.41 6.36 1.69
N PHE A 204 15.33 6.07 0.96
CA PHE A 204 14.67 7.05 0.12
C PHE A 204 13.18 7.20 0.40
N THR A 205 12.68 6.54 1.46
CA THR A 205 11.26 6.51 1.83
C THR A 205 11.07 6.85 3.31
N HIS A 206 11.88 7.79 3.80
CA HIS A 206 11.92 8.21 5.20
C HIS A 206 10.51 8.55 5.74
N GLY A 207 10.22 8.12 6.97
CA GLY A 207 8.96 8.39 7.68
C GLY A 207 7.69 7.79 7.03
N GLN A 208 7.83 6.95 6.00
CA GLN A 208 6.69 6.48 5.19
C GLN A 208 6.54 4.96 5.23
N ALA A 209 6.77 4.36 6.41
CA ALA A 209 6.71 2.92 6.63
C ALA A 209 5.45 2.27 6.06
N ARG A 210 4.28 2.87 6.31
CA ARG A 210 3.00 2.34 5.82
C ARG A 210 2.93 2.28 4.29
N LEU A 211 3.37 3.34 3.60
CA LEU A 211 3.34 3.38 2.13
C LEU A 211 4.40 2.44 1.53
N ALA A 212 5.58 2.37 2.15
CA ALA A 212 6.62 1.41 1.78
C ALA A 212 6.14 -0.03 1.94
N GLN A 213 5.46 -0.35 3.05
CA GLN A 213 4.85 -1.65 3.30
C GLN A 213 3.79 -1.98 2.25
N GLU A 214 2.90 -1.05 1.91
CA GLU A 214 1.86 -1.26 0.88
C GLU A 214 2.45 -1.60 -0.50
N VAL A 215 3.54 -0.94 -0.89
CA VAL A 215 4.22 -1.24 -2.15
C VAL A 215 4.95 -2.59 -2.08
N LEU A 216 5.50 -2.95 -0.93
CA LEU A 216 6.16 -4.24 -0.73
C LEU A 216 5.13 -5.40 -0.74
N GLU A 217 3.98 -5.21 -0.10
CA GLU A 217 2.84 -6.14 -0.17
C GLU A 217 2.39 -6.37 -1.61
N GLU A 218 2.31 -5.30 -2.41
CA GLU A 218 1.98 -5.41 -3.83
C GLU A 218 3.05 -6.19 -4.61
N ALA A 219 4.33 -5.93 -4.37
CA ALA A 219 5.42 -6.64 -5.03
C ALA A 219 5.42 -8.15 -4.70
N VAL A 220 5.15 -8.52 -3.44
CA VAL A 220 4.98 -9.92 -3.04
C VAL A 220 3.74 -10.52 -3.66
N ALA A 221 2.61 -9.79 -3.67
CA ALA A 221 1.39 -10.25 -4.30
C ALA A 221 1.58 -10.50 -5.81
N MET A 222 2.35 -9.66 -6.53
CA MET A 222 2.68 -9.91 -7.93
C MET A 222 3.40 -11.25 -8.13
N ARG A 223 4.33 -11.62 -7.24
CA ARG A 223 5.01 -12.92 -7.30
C ARG A 223 4.09 -14.08 -6.94
N VAL A 224 3.24 -13.91 -5.93
CA VAL A 224 2.38 -14.99 -5.39
C VAL A 224 1.11 -15.22 -6.22
N ASP A 225 0.54 -14.17 -6.83
CA ASP A 225 -0.65 -14.23 -7.68
C ASP A 225 -0.32 -14.59 -9.15
N GLU A 226 0.95 -14.57 -9.56
CA GLU A 226 1.35 -15.02 -10.91
C GLU A 226 1.14 -16.55 -11.04
N ASP A 227 0.18 -16.94 -11.91
CA ASP A 227 -0.24 -18.30 -12.28
C ASP A 227 0.87 -19.16 -12.96
N GLN A 228 2.17 -19.00 -12.60
CA GLN A 228 3.30 -19.70 -13.23
C GLN A 228 4.36 -20.26 -12.26
N GLY A 229 3.96 -20.86 -11.13
CA GLY A 229 4.91 -21.68 -10.37
C GLY A 229 4.37 -22.37 -9.12
N ASP A 230 5.12 -23.37 -8.65
CA ASP A 230 4.93 -24.07 -7.35
C ASP A 230 5.28 -23.18 -6.13
N ASP A 231 5.80 -21.97 -6.36
CA ASP A 231 6.36 -21.11 -5.33
C ASP A 231 5.38 -20.01 -4.90
N ARG A 232 4.48 -20.38 -3.99
CA ARG A 232 3.46 -19.50 -3.39
C ARG A 232 3.85 -18.93 -2.03
N ASP A 233 5.13 -18.98 -1.69
CA ASP A 233 5.60 -18.56 -0.37
C ASP A 233 5.46 -17.02 -0.21
N PRO A 234 4.62 -16.52 0.72
CA PRO A 234 4.43 -15.09 0.94
C PRO A 234 5.60 -14.41 1.66
N VAL A 235 6.64 -15.15 2.05
CA VAL A 235 7.83 -14.58 2.71
C VAL A 235 8.56 -13.62 1.77
N VAL A 236 8.94 -12.44 2.29
CA VAL A 236 9.64 -11.40 1.53
C VAL A 236 11.04 -11.87 1.11
N ARG A 237 11.36 -11.64 -0.17
CA ARG A 237 12.68 -11.92 -0.75
C ARG A 237 13.33 -10.66 -1.27
N LYS A 238 14.65 -10.70 -1.51
CA LYS A 238 15.40 -9.62 -2.17
C LYS A 238 14.70 -9.11 -3.43
N GLN A 239 14.23 -10.01 -4.29
CA GLN A 239 13.57 -9.64 -5.55
C GLN A 239 12.26 -8.87 -5.32
N ASP A 240 11.51 -9.20 -4.26
CA ASP A 240 10.27 -8.48 -3.92
C ASP A 240 10.60 -7.03 -3.54
N VAL A 241 11.68 -6.81 -2.78
CA VAL A 241 12.15 -5.46 -2.43
C VAL A 241 12.65 -4.71 -3.67
N LEU A 242 13.39 -5.36 -4.58
CA LEU A 242 13.82 -4.75 -5.86
C LEU A 242 12.63 -4.33 -6.73
N ASN A 243 11.59 -5.18 -6.80
CA ASN A 243 10.36 -4.89 -7.51
C ASN A 243 9.63 -3.72 -6.86
N ALA A 244 9.55 -3.67 -5.52
CA ALA A 244 8.97 -2.55 -4.78
C ALA A 244 9.68 -1.23 -5.08
N ILE A 245 11.02 -1.20 -5.04
CA ILE A 245 11.82 -0.02 -5.44
C ILE A 245 11.46 0.42 -6.85
N THR A 246 11.38 -0.53 -7.79
CA THR A 246 11.05 -0.23 -9.20
C THR A 246 9.64 0.34 -9.34
N ILE A 247 8.64 -0.24 -8.65
CA ILE A 247 7.25 0.24 -8.64
C ILE A 247 7.19 1.71 -8.17
N VAL A 248 7.92 2.06 -7.11
CA VAL A 248 7.95 3.43 -6.58
C VAL A 248 8.43 4.43 -7.63
N TYR A 249 9.54 4.14 -8.31
CA TYR A 249 10.08 5.03 -9.34
C TYR A 249 9.28 5.02 -10.65
N GLU A 250 8.63 3.91 -11.01
CA GLU A 250 7.68 3.87 -12.13
C GLU A 250 6.47 4.77 -11.86
N ARG A 251 5.89 4.69 -10.66
CA ARG A 251 4.73 5.50 -10.28
C ARG A 251 5.06 6.98 -10.13
N ALA A 252 6.30 7.30 -9.76
CA ALA A 252 6.82 8.67 -9.77
C ALA A 252 7.15 9.19 -11.17
N GLY A 253 6.99 8.39 -12.23
CA GLY A 253 7.30 8.78 -13.61
C GLY A 253 8.79 8.88 -13.94
N VAL A 254 9.67 8.44 -13.03
CA VAL A 254 11.13 8.44 -13.23
C VAL A 254 11.56 7.29 -14.14
N LEU A 255 10.86 6.15 -14.03
CA LEU A 255 11.07 4.97 -14.86
C LEU A 255 9.87 4.72 -15.80
N PRO A 256 10.09 4.11 -16.97
CA PRO A 256 8.99 3.67 -17.81
C PRO A 256 8.19 2.57 -17.09
N ALA A 257 6.86 2.73 -17.02
CA ALA A 257 5.96 1.76 -16.39
C ALA A 257 6.00 0.38 -17.09
N LYS A 258 6.64 -0.60 -16.44
CA LYS A 258 6.73 -1.99 -16.89
C LYS A 258 5.99 -2.92 -15.93
N LEU A 259 6.21 -2.78 -14.62
CA LEU A 259 5.59 -3.61 -13.58
C LEU A 259 4.19 -3.12 -13.24
N THR A 260 4.01 -1.81 -13.12
CA THR A 260 2.76 -1.16 -12.68
C THR A 260 1.65 -1.13 -13.73
N LYS A 261 1.88 -1.70 -14.93
CA LYS A 261 0.83 -1.93 -15.93
C LYS A 261 -0.08 -3.06 -15.47
N VAL A 262 -0.89 -2.78 -14.44
CA VAL A 262 -1.96 -3.66 -14.00
C VAL A 262 -2.90 -3.88 -15.19
N LYS A 263 -3.00 -5.14 -15.62
CA LYS A 263 -4.12 -5.63 -16.43
C LYS A 263 -5.40 -5.07 -15.80
N SER A 264 -6.03 -4.11 -16.48
CA SER A 264 -7.30 -3.50 -16.07
C SER A 264 -8.25 -4.53 -15.45
N GLU A 265 -9.08 -4.16 -14.48
CA GLU A 265 -10.10 -5.06 -13.91
C GLU A 265 -10.93 -5.77 -15.01
N LYS A 266 -11.11 -5.12 -16.16
CA LYS A 266 -11.68 -5.72 -17.38
C LYS A 266 -10.91 -6.94 -17.90
N ALA A 267 -9.58 -6.94 -17.87
CA ALA A 267 -8.75 -8.07 -18.26
C ALA A 267 -8.82 -9.20 -17.21
N ARG A 268 -8.82 -8.87 -15.91
CA ARG A 268 -8.97 -9.86 -14.82
C ARG A 268 -10.37 -10.50 -14.80
N GLU A 269 -11.42 -9.75 -15.11
CA GLU A 269 -12.79 -10.27 -15.27
C GLU A 269 -12.93 -11.12 -16.56
N LYS A 270 -12.27 -10.71 -17.65
CA LYS A 270 -12.28 -11.45 -18.92
C LYS A 270 -11.48 -12.77 -18.83
N GLU A 271 -10.40 -12.82 -18.05
CA GLU A 271 -9.68 -14.06 -17.73
C GLU A 271 -10.50 -14.97 -16.81
N LYS A 272 -11.12 -14.45 -15.74
CA LYS A 272 -12.02 -15.23 -14.88
C LYS A 272 -13.22 -15.82 -15.66
N ARG A 273 -13.79 -15.06 -16.60
CA ARG A 273 -14.86 -15.54 -17.49
C ARG A 273 -14.38 -16.59 -18.51
N LYS A 274 -13.15 -16.50 -18.99
CA LYS A 274 -12.56 -17.51 -19.88
C LYS A 274 -12.28 -18.82 -19.12
N ALA A 275 -11.64 -18.74 -17.95
CA ALA A 275 -11.36 -19.91 -17.11
C ALA A 275 -12.65 -20.63 -16.66
N ALA A 276 -13.73 -19.89 -16.37
CA ALA A 276 -15.03 -20.47 -16.04
C ALA A 276 -15.71 -21.17 -17.24
N LYS A 277 -15.50 -20.68 -18.48
CA LYS A 277 -16.00 -21.32 -19.70
C LYS A 277 -15.24 -22.59 -20.06
N GLU A 278 -13.93 -22.64 -19.80
CA GLU A 278 -13.11 -23.82 -20.07
C GLU A 278 -13.41 -24.97 -19.08
N LYS A 279 -13.63 -24.67 -17.80
CA LYS A 279 -14.10 -25.68 -16.82
C LYS A 279 -15.48 -26.27 -17.16
N LYS A 280 -16.40 -25.48 -17.75
CA LYS A 280 -17.70 -25.99 -18.24
C LYS A 280 -17.58 -26.87 -19.49
N LYS A 281 -16.58 -26.66 -20.35
CA LYS A 281 -16.32 -27.54 -21.51
C LYS A 281 -15.66 -28.85 -21.12
N ALA A 282 -14.81 -28.86 -20.08
CA ALA A 282 -14.15 -30.07 -19.59
C ALA A 282 -15.11 -31.01 -18.82
N GLY A 283 -16.10 -30.46 -18.11
CA GLY A 283 -17.08 -31.27 -17.35
C GLY A 283 -18.17 -31.95 -18.19
N GLY A 284 -18.29 -31.62 -19.48
CA GLY A 284 -19.35 -32.15 -20.36
C GLY A 284 -18.97 -33.37 -21.20
N LYS A 285 -17.75 -33.91 -21.07
CA LYS A 285 -17.24 -34.96 -21.98
C LYS A 285 -17.11 -36.37 -21.38
N ASN A 286 -17.44 -36.57 -20.09
CA ASN A 286 -17.39 -37.90 -19.45
C ASN A 286 -18.77 -38.37 -19.00
N GLY A 287 -19.69 -38.60 -19.94
CA GLY A 287 -20.98 -39.16 -19.56
C GLY A 287 -21.96 -39.43 -20.69
N VAL A 288 -21.55 -40.04 -21.81
CA VAL A 288 -22.48 -40.79 -22.69
C VAL A 288 -21.72 -41.89 -23.43
N GLY A 289 -22.16 -43.15 -23.25
CA GLY A 289 -21.84 -44.31 -24.09
C GLY A 289 -21.16 -45.44 -23.30
N GLY A 290 -21.66 -46.66 -23.23
CA GLY A 290 -22.84 -47.32 -23.79
C GLY A 290 -23.16 -48.52 -22.87
N ALA A 291 -24.44 -48.90 -22.78
CA ALA A 291 -24.97 -50.10 -23.46
C ALA A 291 -24.37 -51.39 -22.92
#